data_AF-A0A2G8KDT2-F1
#
_entry.id   AF-A0A2G8KDT2-F1
#
_cell.length_a   1.000
_cell.length_b   1.000
_cell.length_c   1.000
_cell.angle_alpha   90.00
_cell.angle_beta   90.00
_cell.angle_gamma   90.00
#
_symmetry.space_group_name_H-M   'P 1'
#
loop_
_entity.id
_entity.type
_entity.pdbx_description
1 polymer ?
#
loop_
_entity_poly.entity_id
_entity_poly.type
_entity_poly.pdbx_seq_one_letter_code
_entity_poly.pdbx_strand_id
1 'polypeptide(L)'
;MAADYMRQKLTNFTETVFPTNPTQENRQHHMIRPGNELVSSLPLQIALYFNVYFFPFWLLTCVVILALKFQHLEQLFQFVIITIYIVISGTEAMRLYLGYLGNLQERVPELAGFWLLTLVLQLPLLVFLLAASGGKPTPAEIGVHIIFLIFLLSEIVVGSLH
;
A
#
# COMPACT_ATOMS: atom_id res chain seq x y z
N MET A 1 -6.67 -42.57 -33.68
CA MET A 1 -7.37 -43.88 -33.70
C MET A 1 -7.13 -44.70 -32.43
N ALA A 2 -5.92 -45.21 -32.14
CA ALA A 2 -5.70 -45.99 -30.90
C ALA A 2 -5.78 -45.17 -29.60
N ALA A 3 -5.35 -43.90 -29.64
CA ALA A 3 -5.39 -43.00 -28.49
C ALA A 3 -6.83 -42.60 -28.09
N ASP A 4 -7.70 -42.39 -29.08
CA ASP A 4 -9.10 -42.02 -28.87
C ASP A 4 -9.89 -43.17 -28.24
N TYR A 5 -9.60 -44.39 -28.69
CA TYR A 5 -10.15 -45.61 -28.10
C TYR A 5 -9.72 -45.81 -26.63
N MET A 6 -8.45 -45.53 -26.31
CA MET A 6 -7.96 -45.59 -24.94
C MET A 6 -8.60 -44.52 -24.05
N ARG A 7 -8.76 -43.29 -24.55
CA ARG A 7 -9.48 -42.22 -23.83
C ARG A 7 -10.91 -42.63 -23.50
N GLN A 8 -11.62 -43.19 -24.48
CA GLN A 8 -13.01 -43.62 -24.29
C GLN A 8 -13.14 -44.77 -23.28
N LYS A 9 -12.17 -45.69 -23.26
CA LYS A 9 -12.11 -46.73 -22.23
C LYS A 9 -11.82 -46.18 -20.85
N LEU A 10 -10.95 -45.18 -20.76
CA LEU A 10 -10.59 -44.54 -19.50
C LEU A 10 -11.78 -43.78 -18.91
N THR A 11 -12.51 -43.02 -19.73
CA THR A 11 -13.71 -42.28 -19.29
C THR A 11 -14.80 -43.22 -18.79
N ASN A 12 -15.05 -44.31 -19.52
CA ASN A 12 -16.06 -45.30 -19.10
C ASN A 12 -15.68 -45.98 -17.78
N PHE A 13 -14.40 -46.27 -17.56
CA PHE A 13 -13.92 -46.82 -16.29
C PHE A 13 -14.02 -45.79 -15.15
N THR A 14 -13.69 -44.53 -15.41
CA THR A 14 -13.79 -43.45 -14.42
C THR A 14 -15.23 -43.24 -13.96
N GLU A 15 -16.21 -43.23 -14.88
CA GLU A 15 -17.64 -43.10 -14.54
C GLU A 15 -18.16 -44.27 -13.71
N THR A 16 -17.61 -45.48 -13.91
CA THR A 16 -18.01 -46.68 -13.17
C THR A 16 -17.45 -46.68 -11.73
N VAL A 17 -16.25 -46.14 -11.53
CA VAL A 17 -15.57 -46.08 -10.23
C VAL A 17 -16.00 -44.85 -9.41
N PHE A 18 -16.30 -43.73 -10.06
CA PHE A 18 -16.74 -42.49 -9.44
C PHE A 18 -18.08 -42.06 -10.04
N PRO A 19 -19.22 -42.50 -9.49
CA PRO A 19 -20.53 -42.09 -9.97
C PRO A 19 -20.69 -40.58 -9.75
N THR A 20 -20.64 -39.82 -10.84
CA THR A 20 -20.77 -38.36 -10.81
C THR A 20 -22.27 -38.03 -10.78
N ASN A 21 -22.73 -37.40 -9.71
CA ASN A 21 -24.13 -36.96 -9.61
C ASN A 21 -24.32 -35.72 -10.51
N PRO A 22 -25.17 -35.77 -11.56
CA PRO A 22 -25.40 -34.61 -12.44
C PRO A 22 -26.07 -33.43 -11.70
N THR A 23 -26.72 -33.70 -10.57
CA THR A 23 -27.28 -32.68 -9.66
C THR A 23 -26.23 -31.91 -8.87
N GLN A 24 -24.98 -32.42 -8.80
CA GLN A 24 -23.87 -31.75 -8.14
C GLN A 24 -23.06 -30.86 -9.10
N GLU A 25 -22.99 -31.20 -10.38
CA GLU A 25 -22.35 -30.37 -11.42
C GLU A 25 -23.02 -29.00 -11.54
N ASN A 26 -24.37 -28.97 -11.56
CA ASN A 26 -25.11 -27.71 -11.64
C ASN A 26 -25.00 -26.85 -10.37
N ARG A 27 -24.70 -27.47 -9.21
CA ARG A 27 -24.38 -26.74 -7.96
C ARG A 27 -22.92 -26.30 -7.89
N GLN A 28 -22.00 -27.08 -8.47
CA GLN A 28 -20.58 -26.73 -8.53
C GLN A 28 -20.32 -25.61 -9.55
N HIS A 29 -21.03 -25.58 -10.68
CA HIS A 29 -20.95 -24.46 -11.63
C HIS A 29 -21.56 -23.15 -11.10
N HIS A 30 -22.44 -23.20 -10.10
CA HIS A 30 -22.92 -21.99 -9.40
C HIS A 30 -22.07 -21.62 -8.17
N MET A 31 -21.17 -22.51 -7.73
CA MET A 31 -20.21 -22.26 -6.63
C MET A 31 -18.82 -21.82 -7.11
N ILE A 32 -18.58 -21.80 -8.42
CA ILE A 32 -17.44 -21.09 -8.99
C ILE A 32 -17.98 -19.73 -9.42
N ARG A 33 -17.98 -18.76 -8.49
CA ARG A 33 -18.00 -17.34 -8.84
C ARG A 33 -16.57 -17.02 -9.31
N PRO A 34 -16.27 -16.87 -10.61
CA PRO A 34 -14.97 -16.41 -11.06
C PRO A 34 -15.03 -14.88 -11.06
N GLY A 35 -15.06 -14.25 -9.88
CA GLY A 35 -15.39 -12.82 -9.84
C GLY A 35 -15.06 -12.05 -8.57
N ASN A 36 -14.43 -12.66 -7.57
CA ASN A 36 -13.94 -11.96 -6.39
C ASN A 36 -12.74 -12.73 -5.81
N GLU A 37 -11.78 -13.08 -6.66
CA GLU A 37 -10.44 -13.27 -6.13
C GLU A 37 -9.96 -11.87 -5.72
N LEU A 38 -10.27 -11.48 -4.48
CA LEU A 38 -9.39 -10.54 -3.79
C LEU A 38 -8.03 -11.22 -3.87
N VAL A 39 -7.14 -10.62 -4.64
CA VAL A 39 -5.77 -11.07 -4.80
C VAL A 39 -4.96 -9.86 -4.46
N SER A 40 -4.25 -9.89 -3.34
CA SER A 40 -3.27 -8.87 -2.93
C SER A 40 -2.68 -8.09 -4.11
N SER A 41 -2.74 -6.75 -4.05
CA SER A 41 -2.24 -5.92 -5.15
C SER A 41 -0.71 -5.94 -5.19
N LEU A 42 -0.16 -6.63 -6.19
CA LEU A 42 1.28 -6.65 -6.44
C LEU A 42 1.87 -5.23 -6.59
N PRO A 43 1.25 -4.29 -7.35
CA PRO A 43 1.86 -2.98 -7.52
C PRO A 43 1.87 -2.17 -6.21
N LEU A 44 0.92 -2.39 -5.29
CA LEU A 44 0.90 -1.73 -3.98
C LEU A 44 2.05 -2.26 -3.10
N GLN A 45 2.30 -3.58 -3.11
CA GLN A 45 3.45 -4.13 -2.39
C GLN A 45 4.77 -3.55 -2.89
N ILE A 46 4.92 -3.39 -4.21
CA ILE A 46 6.13 -2.81 -4.80
C ILE A 46 6.29 -1.36 -4.34
N ALA A 47 5.22 -0.56 -4.37
CA ALA A 47 5.25 0.83 -3.91
C ALA A 47 5.63 0.94 -2.42
N LEU A 48 4.97 0.15 -1.55
CA LEU A 48 5.27 0.09 -0.12
C LEU A 48 6.72 -0.33 0.14
N TYR A 49 7.23 -1.32 -0.59
CA TYR A 49 8.61 -1.79 -0.48
C TYR A 49 9.59 -0.64 -0.73
N PHE A 50 9.45 0.09 -1.83
CA PHE A 50 10.33 1.23 -2.11
C PHE A 50 10.20 2.33 -1.06
N ASN A 51 8.99 2.59 -0.56
CA ASN A 51 8.78 3.61 0.45
C ASN A 51 9.44 3.25 1.80
N VAL A 52 9.48 1.96 2.19
CA VAL A 52 10.23 1.49 3.37
C VAL A 52 11.71 1.89 3.31
N TYR A 53 12.36 1.81 2.14
CA TYR A 53 13.76 2.20 1.99
C TYR A 53 13.95 3.71 1.82
N PHE A 54 12.99 4.39 1.20
CA PHE A 54 13.04 5.83 1.02
C PHE A 54 12.82 6.58 2.34
N PHE A 55 11.92 6.09 3.20
CA PHE A 55 11.57 6.74 4.46
C PHE A 55 12.76 7.07 5.39
N PRO A 56 13.71 6.16 5.69
CA PRO A 56 14.87 6.51 6.52
C PRO A 56 15.76 7.58 5.86
N PHE A 57 15.88 7.58 4.53
CA PHE A 57 16.60 8.61 3.80
C PHE A 57 15.89 9.97 3.87
N TRP A 58 14.56 9.98 3.71
CA TRP A 58 13.74 11.17 3.90
C TRP A 58 13.91 11.75 5.31
N LEU A 59 13.78 10.90 6.34
CA LEU A 59 13.89 11.32 7.74
C LEU A 59 15.28 11.88 8.05
N LEU A 60 16.34 11.20 7.60
CA LEU A 60 17.71 11.68 7.77
C LEU A 60 17.91 13.06 7.15
N THR A 61 17.43 13.25 5.91
CA THR A 61 17.50 14.53 5.21
C THR A 61 16.77 15.62 5.97
N CYS A 62 15.55 15.34 6.44
CA CYS A 62 14.76 16.26 7.26
C CYS A 62 15.47 16.67 8.56
N VAL A 63 16.06 15.70 9.27
CA VAL A 63 16.80 15.95 10.53
C VAL A 63 18.05 16.78 10.28
N VAL A 64 18.85 16.44 9.26
CA VAL A 64 20.08 17.17 8.92
C VAL A 64 19.74 18.61 8.55
N ILE A 65 18.75 18.83 7.68
CA ILE A 65 18.41 20.18 7.24
C ILE A 65 17.79 20.99 8.38
N LEU A 66 16.91 20.39 9.19
CA LEU A 66 16.36 21.05 10.37
C LEU A 66 17.47 21.49 11.33
N ALA A 67 18.47 20.64 11.59
CA ALA A 67 19.61 20.99 12.43
C ALA A 67 20.40 22.18 11.87
N LEU A 68 20.61 22.22 10.55
CA LEU A 68 21.33 23.32 9.89
C LEU A 68 20.57 24.66 9.97
N LYS A 69 19.24 24.64 9.84
CA LYS A 69 18.43 25.87 9.84
C LYS A 69 17.79 26.21 11.20
N PHE A 70 17.98 25.38 12.23
CA PHE A 70 17.27 25.47 13.51
C PHE A 70 17.31 26.87 14.13
N GLN A 71 18.51 27.46 14.21
CA GLN A 71 18.74 28.78 14.81
C GLN A 71 18.14 29.94 13.99
N HIS A 72 17.81 29.69 12.72
CA HIS A 72 17.25 30.70 11.81
C HIS A 72 15.72 30.64 11.73
N LEU A 73 15.10 29.66 12.39
CA LEU A 73 13.64 29.52 12.46
C LEU A 73 13.08 30.25 13.68
N GLU A 74 11.88 30.79 13.53
CA GLU A 74 11.11 31.30 14.66
C GLU A 74 10.77 30.17 15.63
N GLN A 75 10.72 30.47 16.93
CA GLN A 75 10.52 29.48 17.98
C GLN A 75 9.24 28.65 17.78
N LEU A 76 8.13 29.29 17.36
CA LEU A 76 6.88 28.58 17.03
C LEU A 76 7.09 27.55 15.92
N PHE A 77 7.78 27.93 14.85
CA PHE A 77 8.06 27.04 13.71
C PHE A 77 9.03 25.92 14.05
N GLN A 78 10.00 26.14 14.95
CA GLN A 78 10.86 25.07 15.47
C GLN A 78 10.00 23.96 16.11
N PHE A 79 9.12 24.33 17.06
CA PHE A 79 8.24 23.38 17.72
C PHE A 79 7.31 22.68 16.74
N VAL A 80 6.64 23.45 15.87
CA VAL A 80 5.69 22.90 14.89
C VAL A 80 6.37 21.90 13.96
N ILE A 81 7.51 22.23 13.35
CA ILE A 81 8.19 21.33 12.40
C ILE A 81 8.70 20.06 13.09
N ILE A 82 9.26 20.17 14.30
CA ILE A 82 9.68 18.99 15.08
C ILE A 82 8.48 18.07 15.33
N THR A 83 7.36 18.64 15.81
CA THR A 83 6.13 17.87 16.04
C THR A 83 5.65 17.19 14.76
N ILE A 84 5.64 17.90 13.62
CA ILE A 84 5.24 17.33 12.35
C ILE A 84 6.14 16.17 11.93
N TYR A 85 7.47 16.31 12.05
CA TYR A 85 8.39 15.21 11.71
C TYR A 85 8.20 13.99 12.60
N ILE A 86 7.94 14.18 13.91
CA ILE A 86 7.63 13.07 14.82
C ILE A 86 6.31 12.40 14.42
N VAL A 87 5.27 13.19 14.18
CA VAL A 87 3.94 12.68 13.81
C VAL A 87 4.04 11.92 12.49
N ILE A 88 4.59 12.53 11.43
CA ILE A 88 4.79 11.89 10.12
C ILE A 88 5.58 10.59 10.28
N SER A 89 6.64 10.57 11.10
CA SER A 89 7.46 9.37 11.26
C SER A 89 6.71 8.23 11.94
N GLY A 90 5.96 8.53 13.01
CA GLY A 90 5.14 7.54 13.71
C GLY A 90 3.98 7.03 12.86
N THR A 91 3.29 7.94 12.17
CA THR A 91 2.20 7.58 11.26
C THR A 91 2.72 6.82 10.05
N GLU A 92 3.92 7.14 9.53
CA GLU A 92 4.52 6.42 8.41
C GLU A 92 4.81 4.97 8.75
N ALA A 93 5.43 4.72 9.90
CA ALA A 93 5.72 3.36 10.35
C ALA A 93 4.42 2.54 10.47
N MET A 94 3.38 3.13 11.05
CA MET A 94 2.07 2.48 11.17
C MET A 94 1.41 2.29 9.81
N ARG A 95 1.48 3.29 8.92
CA ARG A 95 0.91 3.26 7.57
C ARG A 95 1.55 2.15 6.76
N LEU A 96 2.89 2.08 6.70
CA LEU A 96 3.61 1.02 5.99
C LEU A 96 3.28 -0.38 6.53
N TYR A 97 3.17 -0.53 7.86
CA TYR A 97 2.76 -1.79 8.48
C TYR A 97 1.34 -2.21 8.08
N LEU A 98 0.38 -1.29 8.19
CA LEU A 98 -1.01 -1.55 7.83
C LEU A 98 -1.19 -1.79 6.33
N GLY A 99 -0.47 -1.06 5.48
CA GLY A 99 -0.51 -1.25 4.03
C GLY A 99 0.03 -2.63 3.63
N TYR A 100 1.16 -3.03 4.22
CA TYR A 100 1.74 -4.35 3.97
C TYR A 100 0.81 -5.47 4.43
N LEU A 101 0.33 -5.39 5.68
CA LEU A 101 -0.53 -6.40 6.29
C LEU A 101 -1.90 -6.47 5.60
N GLY A 102 -2.55 -5.32 5.43
CA GLY A 102 -3.87 -5.20 4.82
C GLY A 102 -3.89 -5.67 3.38
N ASN A 103 -2.81 -5.44 2.63
CA ASN A 103 -2.72 -5.90 1.25
C ASN A 103 -2.40 -7.40 1.14
N LEU A 104 -1.51 -7.97 1.98
CA LEU A 104 -1.21 -9.42 1.95
C LEU A 104 -2.34 -10.28 2.49
N GLN A 105 -3.00 -9.81 3.54
CA GLN A 105 -4.04 -10.57 4.24
C GLN A 105 -5.45 -10.16 3.82
N GLU A 106 -5.56 -9.25 2.85
CA GLU A 106 -6.82 -8.72 2.30
C GLU A 106 -7.77 -8.22 3.39
N ARG A 107 -7.18 -7.63 4.43
CA ARG A 107 -7.94 -7.13 5.56
C ARG A 107 -8.37 -5.70 5.33
N VAL A 108 -9.66 -5.57 5.01
CA VAL A 108 -10.33 -4.29 4.77
C VAL A 108 -10.12 -3.27 5.90
N PRO A 109 -10.20 -3.62 7.21
CA PRO A 109 -10.00 -2.66 8.28
C PRO A 109 -8.58 -2.06 8.29
N GLU A 110 -7.55 -2.87 8.09
CA GLU A 110 -6.16 -2.47 8.05
C GLU A 110 -5.89 -1.57 6.84
N LEU A 111 -6.45 -1.92 5.68
CA LEU A 111 -6.36 -1.08 4.49
C LEU A 111 -7.08 0.26 4.70
N ALA A 112 -8.26 0.26 5.33
CA ALA A 112 -8.95 1.50 5.70
C ALA A 112 -8.12 2.37 6.66
N GLY A 113 -7.40 1.75 7.60
CA GLY A 113 -6.44 2.44 8.46
C GLY A 113 -5.27 3.05 7.66
N PHE A 114 -4.71 2.30 6.71
CA PHE A 114 -3.70 2.81 5.76
C PHE A 114 -4.22 4.06 5.03
N TRP A 115 -5.43 4.00 4.48
CA TRP A 115 -6.09 5.12 3.79
C TRP A 115 -6.29 6.33 4.70
N LEU A 116 -6.82 6.10 5.90
CA LEU A 116 -7.09 7.14 6.87
C LEU A 116 -5.80 7.88 7.26
N LEU A 117 -4.74 7.14 7.60
CA LEU A 117 -3.45 7.73 7.95
C LEU A 117 -2.88 8.53 6.77
N THR A 118 -2.99 8.02 5.55
CA THR A 118 -2.50 8.71 4.35
C THR A 118 -3.24 10.03 4.11
N LEU A 119 -4.57 9.97 4.04
CA LEU A 119 -5.39 11.12 3.62
C LEU A 119 -5.54 12.18 4.71
N VAL A 120 -5.63 11.77 5.98
CA VAL A 120 -5.95 12.68 7.09
C VAL A 120 -4.70 13.21 7.77
N LEU A 121 -3.64 12.40 7.89
CA LEU A 121 -2.42 12.80 8.59
C LEU A 121 -1.29 13.08 7.61
N GLN A 122 -0.93 12.13 6.75
CA GLN A 122 0.26 12.23 5.91
C GLN A 122 0.17 13.38 4.90
N LEU A 123 -0.90 13.42 4.10
CA LEU A 123 -1.06 14.44 3.05
C LEU A 123 -1.15 15.87 3.59
N PRO A 124 -2.00 16.20 4.57
CA PRO A 124 -2.12 17.58 5.05
C PRO A 124 -0.84 18.08 5.70
N LEU A 125 -0.14 17.22 6.46
CA LEU A 125 1.12 17.59 7.09
C LEU A 125 2.23 17.80 6.06
N LEU A 126 2.30 16.95 5.03
CA LEU A 126 3.31 17.09 3.97
C LEU A 126 3.05 18.34 3.11
N VAL A 127 1.78 18.64 2.82
CA VAL A 127 1.39 19.90 2.17
C VAL A 127 1.73 21.11 3.03
N PHE A 128 1.51 21.03 4.36
CA PHE A 128 1.90 22.11 5.27
C PHE A 128 3.41 22.37 5.21
N LEU A 129 4.25 21.33 5.24
CA LEU A 129 5.72 21.47 5.13
C LEU A 129 6.15 22.12 3.81
N LEU A 130 5.42 21.86 2.71
CA LEU A 130 5.69 22.45 1.40
C LEU A 130 5.19 23.90 1.27
N ALA A 131 4.03 24.22 1.87
CA ALA A 131 3.36 25.51 1.68
C ALA A 131 3.74 26.57 2.73
N ALA A 132 4.14 26.15 3.93
CA ALA A 132 4.42 27.06 5.04
C ALA A 132 5.76 27.79 4.86
N SER A 133 5.72 29.00 4.31
CA SER A 133 6.90 29.84 4.07
C SER A 133 7.70 30.15 5.35
N GLY A 134 7.04 30.23 6.52
CA GLY A 134 7.70 30.42 7.81
C GLY A 134 8.62 29.27 8.22
N GLY A 135 8.41 28.06 7.68
CA GLY A 135 9.33 26.94 7.84
C GLY A 135 10.61 27.04 7.02
N LYS A 136 10.73 28.08 6.17
CA LYS A 136 11.88 28.33 5.28
C LYS A 136 12.36 27.04 4.59
N PRO A 137 11.48 26.34 3.84
CA PRO A 137 11.83 25.06 3.23
C PRO A 137 12.94 25.26 2.20
N THR A 138 14.00 24.48 2.32
CA THR A 138 15.13 24.50 1.39
C THR A 138 14.82 23.70 0.13
N PRO A 139 15.51 23.93 -1.01
CA PRO A 139 15.28 23.13 -2.22
C PRO A 139 15.46 21.63 -2.02
N ALA A 140 16.39 21.23 -1.15
CA ALA A 140 16.61 19.82 -0.80
C ALA A 140 15.43 19.23 0.01
N GLU A 141 14.92 19.95 1.00
CA GLU A 141 13.70 19.56 1.74
C GLU A 141 12.50 19.43 0.81
N ILE A 142 12.29 20.44 -0.04
CA ILE A 142 11.19 20.43 -1.02
C ILE A 142 11.31 19.21 -1.92
N GLY A 143 12.52 18.90 -2.41
CA GLY A 143 12.78 17.72 -3.22
C GLY A 143 12.36 16.42 -2.52
N VAL A 144 12.80 16.19 -1.28
CA VAL A 144 12.45 14.96 -0.56
C VAL A 144 10.97 14.91 -0.17
N HIS A 145 10.33 16.03 0.16
CA HIS A 145 8.89 16.09 0.42
C HIS A 145 8.07 15.81 -0.84
N ILE A 146 8.48 16.31 -2.02
CA ILE A 146 7.82 16.01 -3.29
C ILE A 146 7.95 14.53 -3.63
N ILE A 147 9.14 13.94 -3.50
CA ILE A 147 9.34 12.51 -3.76
C ILE A 147 8.45 11.67 -2.81
N PHE A 148 8.41 12.05 -1.53
CA PHE A 148 7.54 11.37 -0.57
C PHE A 148 6.06 11.51 -0.94
N LEU A 149 5.63 12.70 -1.38
CA LEU A 149 4.26 12.94 -1.84
C LEU A 149 3.92 12.08 -3.06
N ILE A 150 4.85 11.90 -4.00
CA ILE A 150 4.67 11.01 -5.15
C ILE A 150 4.45 9.57 -4.70
N PHE A 151 5.22 9.07 -3.72
CA PHE A 151 4.97 7.75 -3.14
C PHE A 151 3.55 7.66 -2.58
N LEU A 152 3.13 8.59 -1.72
CA LEU A 152 1.77 8.60 -1.14
C LEU A 152 0.68 8.58 -2.21
N LEU A 153 0.80 9.41 -3.24
CA LEU A 153 -0.18 9.49 -4.32
C LEU A 153 -0.17 8.21 -5.17
N SER A 154 0.99 7.63 -5.44
CA SER A 154 1.08 6.37 -6.17
C SER A 154 0.43 5.21 -5.42
N GLU A 155 0.62 5.14 -4.10
CA GLU A 155 0.02 4.12 -3.25
C GLU A 155 -1.50 4.30 -3.14
N ILE A 156 -1.99 5.55 -3.10
CA ILE A 156 -3.42 5.85 -3.22
C ILE A 156 -3.95 5.35 -4.56
N VAL A 157 -3.35 5.75 -5.68
CA VAL A 157 -3.86 5.38 -7.01
C VAL A 157 -3.91 3.85 -7.13
N VAL A 158 -2.83 3.16 -6.80
CA VAL A 158 -2.75 1.71 -6.91
C VAL A 158 -3.66 1.01 -5.89
N GLY A 159 -3.74 1.51 -4.66
CA GLY A 159 -4.61 0.94 -3.63
C GLY A 159 -6.09 1.11 -3.95
N SER A 160 -6.47 2.18 -4.66
CA SER A 160 -7.88 2.43 -5.07
C SER A 160 -8.34 1.58 -6.25
N LEU A 161 -7.41 0.96 -6.96
CA LEU A 161 -7.69 0.06 -8.08
C LEU A 161 -7.97 -1.39 -7.62
N HIS A 162 -8.14 -1.58 -6.30
CA HIS A 162 -8.56 -2.82 -5.64
C HIS A 162 -10.04 -2.75 -5.26
#